data_AF-A0A969SEV0-F1
#
_entry.id   AF-A0A969SEV0-F1
#
_cell.length_a   1.000
_cell.length_b   1.000
_cell.length_c   1.000
_cell.angle_alpha   90.00
_cell.angle_beta   90.00
_cell.angle_gamma   90.00
#
_symmetry.space_group_name_H-M   'P 1'
#
loop_
_entity.id
_entity.type
_entity.pdbx_description
1 polymer ?
#
loop_
_entity_poly.entity_id
_entity_poly.type
_entity_poly.pdbx_seq_one_letter_code
_entity_poly.pdbx_strand_id
1 'polypeptide(L)' 'MSADRVALLIPARFASTRLPGKPLAEIGGRPMIAHVVERAREAALGEVVVA' A
#
# COMPACT_ATOMS: atom_id res chain seq x y z
N MET A 1 16.98 5.75 -25.24
CA MET A 1 16.97 5.81 -23.77
C MET A 1 15.92 4.82 -23.28
N SER A 2 16.32 3.78 -22.56
CA SER A 2 15.34 2.98 -21.82
C SER A 2 14.82 3.87 -20.70
N ALA A 3 13.53 4.14 -20.66
CA ALA A 3 12.95 4.89 -19.56
C ALA A 3 13.01 3.99 -18.32
N ASP A 4 13.68 4.46 -17.26
CA ASP A 4 13.68 3.76 -15.98
C ASP A 4 12.23 3.66 -15.49
N ARG A 5 11.73 2.43 -15.39
CA ARG A 5 10.38 2.17 -14.90
C ARG A 5 10.43 2.10 -13.37
N VAL A 6 9.76 3.03 -12.73
CA VAL A 6 9.62 3.09 -11.27
C VAL A 6 8.31 2.40 -10.86
N ALA A 7 8.37 1.60 -9.79
CA ALA A 7 7.21 0.99 -9.16
C ALA A 7 7.27 1.19 -7.64
N LEU A 8 6.10 1.36 -7.02
CA LEU A 8 5.89 1.52 -5.59
C LEU A 8 5.30 0.21 -5.05
N LEU A 9 6.08 -0.51 -4.25
CA LEU A 9 5.67 -1.78 -3.66
C LEU A 9 5.17 -1.57 -2.23
N ILE A 10 3.92 -1.97 -1.95
CA ILE A 10 3.31 -1.92 -0.62
C ILE A 10 3.13 -3.35 -0.09
N PRO A 11 4.00 -3.82 0.82
CA PRO A 11 3.86 -5.15 1.42
C PRO A 11 2.67 -5.20 2.40
N ALA A 12 1.69 -6.04 2.13
CA ALA A 12 0.46 -6.23 2.88
C ALA A 12 0.40 -7.61 3.56
N ARG A 13 1.24 -7.80 4.59
CA ARG A 13 1.31 -9.07 5.32
C ARG A 13 0.10 -9.23 6.26
N PHE A 14 -0.75 -10.21 5.97
CA PHE A 14 -1.96 -10.48 6.76
C PHE A 14 -1.65 -11.08 8.15
N ALA A 15 -0.60 -11.91 8.25
CA ALA A 15 -0.23 -12.68 9.44
C ALA A 15 0.50 -11.88 10.55
N SER A 16 0.17 -10.61 10.74
CA SER A 16 0.72 -9.79 11.82
C SER A 16 0.23 -10.30 13.19
N THR A 17 1.15 -10.53 14.13
CA THR A 17 0.80 -11.07 15.47
C THR A 17 0.46 -9.98 16.49
N ARG A 18 1.06 -8.78 16.38
CA ARG A 18 0.77 -7.65 17.28
C ARG A 18 -0.54 -6.94 16.95
N LEU A 19 -0.87 -6.89 15.67
CA LEU A 19 -2.13 -6.33 15.17
C LEU A 19 -2.66 -7.26 14.08
N PRO A 20 -3.47 -8.27 14.43
CA PRO A 20 -4.02 -9.24 13.49
C PRO A 20 -4.83 -8.58 12.38
N GLY A 21 -4.68 -9.05 11.14
CA GLY A 21 -5.43 -8.53 10.00
C GLY A 21 -5.13 -7.07 9.66
N LYS A 22 -4.00 -6.52 10.14
CA LYS A 22 -3.65 -5.09 10.05
C LYS A 22 -3.97 -4.42 8.70
N PRO A 23 -3.64 -4.98 7.52
CA PRO A 23 -3.98 -4.34 6.25
C PRO A 23 -5.47 -4.01 6.07
N LEU A 24 -6.35 -4.86 6.62
CA LEU A 24 -7.81 -4.71 6.54
C LEU A 24 -8.43 -4.08 7.78
N ALA A 25 -7.63 -3.79 8.81
CA ALA A 25 -8.11 -3.10 10.01
C ALA A 25 -8.70 -1.74 9.63
N GLU A 26 -9.86 -1.40 10.18
CA GLU A 26 -10.55 -0.16 9.86
C GLU A 26 -9.86 1.04 10.53
N ILE A 27 -9.65 2.10 9.77
CA ILE A 27 -9.18 3.41 10.24
C ILE A 27 -10.06 4.47 9.58
N GLY A 28 -10.90 5.15 10.36
CA GLY A 28 -11.78 6.21 9.87
C GLY A 28 -12.71 5.77 8.74
N GLY A 29 -13.38 4.61 8.88
CA GLY A 29 -14.33 4.09 7.90
C GLY A 29 -13.71 3.46 6.65
N ARG A 30 -12.38 3.32 6.58
CA ARG A 30 -11.69 2.69 5.45
C ARG A 30 -10.61 1.71 5.93
N PRO A 31 -10.30 0.64 5.17
CA PRO A 31 -9.20 -0.26 5.51
C PRO A 31 -7.87 0.50 5.60
N MET A 32 -7.01 0.14 6.55
CA MET A 32 -5.68 0.73 6.74
C MET A 32 -4.90 0.81 5.42
N ILE A 33 -4.90 -0.28 4.64
CA ILE A 33 -4.17 -0.35 3.37
C ILE A 33 -4.66 0.66 2.33
N ALA A 34 -5.95 1.04 2.35
CA ALA A 34 -6.50 2.01 1.41
C ALA A 34 -5.87 3.39 1.59
N HIS A 35 -5.59 3.79 2.83
CA HIS A 35 -4.90 5.05 3.12
C HIS A 35 -3.47 5.04 2.54
N VAL A 36 -2.75 3.92 2.65
CA VAL A 36 -1.39 3.79 2.09
C VAL A 36 -1.41 3.83 0.55
N VAL A 37 -2.37 3.14 -0.07
CA VAL A 37 -2.55 3.15 -1.53
C VAL A 37 -2.85 4.56 -2.05
N GLU A 38 -3.70 5.32 -1.36
CA GLU A 38 -3.97 6.71 -1.74
C GLU A 38 -2.70 7.58 -1.69
N ARG A 39 -1.93 7.51 -0.59
CA ARG A 39 -0.66 8.25 -0.50
C ARG A 39 0.34 7.85 -1.58
N ALA A 40 0.43 6.56 -1.90
CA ALA A 40 1.30 6.07 -2.97
C ALA A 40 0.89 6.59 -4.35
N ARG A 41 -0.42 6.69 -4.62
CA ARG A 41 -0.95 7.29 -5.85
C ARG A 41 -0.68 8.78 -5.94
N GLU A 42 -0.84 9.51 -4.83
CA GLU A 42 -0.55 10.96 -4.75
C GLU A 42 0.93 11.28 -5.02
N ALA A 43 1.84 10.36 -4.70
CA ALA A 43 3.26 10.54 -4.99
C ALA A 43 3.58 10.61 -6.49
N ALA A 44 2.71 10.07 -7.36
CA ALA A 44 2.84 10.10 -8.83
C ALA A 44 4.21 9.61 -9.37
N LEU A 45 4.85 8.68 -8.66
CA LEU A 45 6.20 8.20 -8.98
C LEU A 45 6.22 7.00 -9.94
N GLY A 46 5.12 6.25 -10.06
CA GLY A 46 5.08 5.03 -10.85
C GLY A 46 3.88 4.13 -10.55
N GLU A 47 3.94 2.89 -11.02
CA GLU A 47 2.91 1.89 -10.77
C GLU A 47 2.85 1.52 -9.29
N VAL A 48 1.65 1.50 -8.70
CA VAL A 48 1.44 1.10 -7.30
C VAL A 48 1.01 -0.35 -7.25
N VAL A 49 1.79 -1.20 -6.58
CA VAL A 49 1.54 -2.63 -6.43
C VAL A 49 1.41 -2.97 -4.95
N VAL A 50 0.35 -3.69 -4.58
CA VAL A 50 0.14 -4.23 -3.23
C VAL A 50 0.40 -5.74 -3.29
N ALA A 51 1.26 -6.26 -2.40
CA ALA A 51 1.70 -7.66 -2.41
C ALA A 51 1.81 -8.26 -1.00
#